data_AF-A0A6B2G7E1-F1
#
_entry.id   AF-A0A6B2G7E1-F1
#
_cell.length_a   1.000
_cell.length_b   1.000
_cell.length_c   1.000
_cell.angle_alpha   90.00
_cell.angle_beta   90.00
_cell.angle_gamma   90.00
#
_symmetry.space_group_name_H-M   'P 1'
#
loop_
_entity.id
_entity.type
_entity.pdbx_description
1 polymer ?
#
loop_
_entity_poly.entity_id
_entity_poly.type
_entity_poly.pdbx_seq_one_letter_code
_entity_poly.pdbx_strand_id
1 'polypeptide(L)'
;ITLQYYCRNEVERIKIVIMKFDVGDKIYVKRIGGNWTLSEIIYLKKIEPQDFEYYIHYEGFNRRLDEWVSSSRIISKELYELQEENYGENKNFEIINKKMTRHQKRKFDEMHHVEKPYSEMDPSTAALEREYTEKTKIKYINKVVLGDFEIDTWYYSPYPLEYEKIPIIYICEKCLKYMKLEQTYLYHRVSFQFNKKDNMRLFYSSWAPNLHGFKLVHF
;
A
#
# COMPACT_ATOMS: atom_id res chain seq x y z
N ILE A 1 -56.46 -36.73 6.46
CA ILE A 1 -55.62 -36.81 5.24
C ILE A 1 -55.68 -35.40 4.66
N THR A 2 -54.73 -34.49 4.96
CA THR A 2 -53.40 -34.31 4.34
C THR A 2 -52.62 -33.36 5.28
N LEU A 3 -51.47 -33.76 5.85
CA LEU A 3 -50.10 -33.24 5.55
C LEU A 3 -50.06 -31.70 5.40
N GLN A 4 -49.25 -30.91 6.10
CA GLN A 4 -47.82 -31.06 6.37
C GLN A 4 -47.37 -30.03 7.42
N TYR A 5 -46.46 -30.46 8.28
CA TYR A 5 -45.38 -29.70 8.90
C TYR A 5 -45.08 -28.34 8.25
N TYR A 6 -45.40 -27.24 8.94
CA TYR A 6 -44.68 -25.98 8.73
C TYR A 6 -43.46 -25.97 9.65
N CYS A 7 -42.38 -26.56 9.12
CA CYS A 7 -41.03 -26.46 9.67
C CYS A 7 -40.63 -24.98 9.83
N ARG A 8 -40.41 -24.60 11.09
CA ARG A 8 -39.13 -24.09 11.60
C ARG A 8 -38.07 -23.91 10.50
N ASN A 9 -37.99 -22.72 9.90
CA ASN A 9 -36.84 -22.27 9.13
C ASN A 9 -36.62 -20.77 9.36
N GLU A 10 -36.21 -20.48 10.59
CA GLU A 10 -35.62 -19.22 11.04
C GLU A 10 -34.12 -19.16 10.64
N VAL A 11 -33.80 -19.59 9.42
CA VAL A 11 -32.40 -19.78 8.94
C VAL A 11 -32.07 -18.94 7.70
N GLU A 12 -32.97 -18.10 7.20
CA GLU A 12 -32.74 -17.26 6.00
C GLU A 12 -32.86 -15.75 6.27
N ARG A 13 -32.48 -15.30 7.47
CA ARG A 13 -32.16 -13.89 7.71
C ARG A 13 -30.79 -13.75 8.39
N ILE A 14 -29.77 -14.30 7.76
CA ILE A 14 -28.44 -13.68 7.88
C ILE A 14 -28.57 -12.35 7.15
N LYS A 15 -29.04 -11.31 7.86
CA LYS A 15 -28.69 -9.95 7.49
C LYS A 15 -27.17 -9.97 7.42
N ILE A 16 -26.61 -9.88 6.22
CA ILE A 16 -25.24 -9.42 6.04
C ILE A 16 -25.24 -8.04 6.70
N VAL A 17 -24.90 -8.00 7.99
CA VAL A 17 -24.58 -6.74 8.65
C VAL A 17 -23.32 -6.32 7.91
N ILE A 18 -23.49 -5.41 6.95
CA ILE A 18 -22.36 -4.72 6.35
C ILE A 18 -21.74 -3.94 7.50
N MET A 19 -20.72 -4.53 8.12
CA MET A 19 -19.95 -3.88 9.16
C MET A 19 -19.19 -2.76 8.47
N LYS A 20 -19.75 -1.55 8.57
CA LYS A 20 -19.07 -0.33 8.15
C LYS A 20 -18.15 0.08 9.28
N PHE A 21 -16.87 0.24 8.96
CA PHE A 21 -15.87 0.83 9.84
C PHE A 21 -15.63 2.29 9.49
N ASP A 22 -15.15 3.08 10.45
CA ASP A 22 -14.83 4.49 10.29
C ASP A 22 -13.30 4.74 10.33
N VAL A 23 -12.88 5.93 9.88
CA VAL A 23 -11.46 6.32 9.88
C VAL A 23 -10.97 6.46 11.32
N GLY A 24 -9.82 5.84 11.62
CA GLY A 24 -9.22 5.76 12.96
C GLY A 24 -9.54 4.44 13.69
N ASP A 25 -10.49 3.64 13.20
CA ASP A 25 -10.82 2.35 13.81
C ASP A 25 -9.63 1.38 13.73
N LYS A 26 -9.42 0.63 14.81
CA LYS A 26 -8.45 -0.47 14.88
C LYS A 26 -9.16 -1.77 14.54
N ILE A 27 -8.66 -2.48 13.54
CA ILE A 27 -9.26 -3.68 12.96
C ILE A 27 -8.19 -4.76 12.74
N TYR A 28 -8.60 -6.02 12.63
CA TYR A 28 -7.72 -7.09 12.15
C TYR A 28 -7.94 -7.33 10.67
N VAL A 29 -6.85 -7.38 9.91
CA VAL A 29 -6.87 -7.61 8.46
C VAL A 29 -6.13 -8.90 8.13
N LYS A 30 -6.75 -9.76 7.31
CA LYS A 30 -6.13 -10.99 6.83
C LYS A 30 -5.14 -10.67 5.71
N ARG A 31 -3.86 -10.96 5.93
CA ARG A 31 -2.80 -10.82 4.93
C ARG A 31 -2.80 -11.98 3.94
N ILE A 32 -2.13 -11.81 2.80
CA ILE A 32 -2.00 -12.85 1.75
C ILE A 32 -1.38 -14.14 2.30
N GLY A 33 -0.49 -14.06 3.29
CA GLY A 33 0.10 -15.21 3.99
C GLY A 33 -0.82 -15.88 5.02
N GLY A 34 -2.09 -15.47 5.13
CA GLY A 34 -3.09 -16.07 6.02
C GLY A 34 -3.13 -15.51 7.45
N ASN A 35 -2.06 -14.85 7.89
CA ASN A 35 -1.98 -14.23 9.22
C ASN A 35 -2.91 -13.02 9.33
N TRP A 36 -3.59 -12.91 10.47
CA TRP A 36 -4.31 -11.70 10.86
C TRP A 36 -3.35 -10.69 11.48
N THR A 37 -3.54 -9.41 11.16
CA THR A 37 -2.65 -8.34 11.66
C THR A 37 -3.47 -7.13 12.07
N LEU A 38 -3.18 -6.61 13.27
CA LEU A 38 -3.80 -5.40 13.79
C LEU A 38 -3.42 -4.21 12.89
N SER A 39 -4.43 -3.44 12.51
CA SER A 39 -4.31 -2.37 11.52
C SER A 39 -5.21 -1.19 11.90
N GLU A 40 -4.87 -0.01 11.44
CA GLU A 40 -5.67 1.21 11.59
C GLU A 40 -6.25 1.64 10.25
N ILE A 41 -7.52 2.02 10.23
CA ILE A 41 -8.14 2.59 9.04
C ILE A 41 -7.69 4.03 8.88
N ILE A 42 -6.97 4.29 7.80
CA ILE A 42 -6.43 5.60 7.48
C ILE A 42 -7.37 6.39 6.56
N TYR A 43 -8.08 5.70 5.68
CA TYR A 43 -9.02 6.31 4.75
C TYR A 43 -10.15 5.35 4.36
N LEU A 44 -11.32 5.91 4.08
CA LEU A 44 -12.50 5.19 3.61
C LEU A 44 -12.88 5.68 2.21
N LYS A 45 -12.97 4.75 1.27
CA LYS A 45 -13.44 4.98 -0.09
C LYS A 45 -14.75 4.24 -0.31
N LYS A 46 -15.81 4.99 -0.60
CA LYS A 46 -17.11 4.43 -0.97
C LYS A 46 -17.13 4.08 -2.45
N ILE A 47 -17.48 2.84 -2.79
CA ILE A 47 -17.60 2.38 -4.19
C ILE A 47 -19.08 2.39 -4.57
N GLU A 48 -19.89 1.60 -3.87
CA GLU A 48 -21.33 1.49 -4.06
C GLU A 48 -22.06 1.80 -2.74
N PRO A 49 -23.41 1.89 -2.71
CA PRO A 49 -24.14 2.15 -1.46
C PRO A 49 -23.82 1.19 -0.32
N GLN A 50 -23.33 -0.03 -0.64
CA GLN A 50 -23.06 -1.11 0.29
C GLN A 50 -21.59 -1.60 0.26
N ASP A 51 -20.77 -1.13 -0.68
CA ASP A 51 -19.37 -1.55 -0.83
C ASP A 51 -18.38 -0.44 -0.49
N PHE A 52 -17.42 -0.80 0.36
CA PHE A 52 -16.37 0.08 0.85
C PHE A 52 -15.00 -0.55 0.66
N GLU A 53 -14.03 0.29 0.31
CA GLU A 53 -12.60 0.00 0.37
C GLU A 53 -11.96 0.85 1.46
N TYR A 54 -11.03 0.24 2.19
CA TYR A 54 -10.33 0.87 3.30
C TYR A 54 -8.84 0.92 3.01
N TYR A 55 -8.23 2.09 3.10
CA TYR A 55 -6.78 2.21 3.10
C TYR A 55 -6.30 2.02 4.53
N ILE A 56 -5.48 1.00 4.77
CA ILE A 56 -5.09 0.58 6.11
C ILE A 56 -3.59 0.68 6.33
N HIS A 57 -3.21 0.97 7.56
CA HIS A 57 -1.84 0.89 8.04
C HIS A 57 -1.69 -0.28 9.01
N TYR A 58 -0.73 -1.17 8.73
CA TYR A 58 -0.41 -2.30 9.60
C TYR A 58 0.42 -1.87 10.81
N GLU A 59 -0.06 -2.14 12.02
CA GLU A 59 0.61 -1.69 13.24
C GLU A 59 1.98 -2.37 13.43
N GLY A 60 3.02 -1.56 13.62
CA GLY A 60 4.41 -2.05 13.77
C GLY A 60 5.10 -2.40 12.45
N PHE A 61 4.44 -2.22 11.30
CA PHE A 61 5.03 -2.47 9.98
C PHE A 61 5.38 -1.17 9.27
N ASN A 62 6.30 -1.27 8.31
CA ASN A 62 6.66 -0.13 7.47
C ASN A 62 5.50 0.26 6.54
N ARG A 63 5.21 1.56 6.42
CA ARG A 63 4.12 2.11 5.61
C ARG A 63 4.16 1.76 4.12
N ARG A 64 5.30 1.29 3.60
CA ARG A 64 5.38 0.72 2.24
C ARG A 64 4.47 -0.49 2.02
N LEU A 65 4.03 -1.11 3.10
CA LEU A 65 3.12 -2.26 3.12
C LEU A 65 1.64 -1.86 3.28
N ASP A 66 1.35 -0.56 3.42
CA ASP A 66 -0.03 -0.06 3.48
C ASP A 66 -0.73 -0.39 2.16
N GLU A 67 -2.00 -0.81 2.24
CA GLU A 67 -2.77 -1.25 1.08
C GLU A 67 -4.26 -0.87 1.21
N TRP A 68 -4.94 -0.89 0.07
CA TRP A 68 -6.39 -0.85 0.01
C TRP A 68 -6.95 -2.26 0.22
N VAL A 69 -7.90 -2.42 1.13
CA VAL A 69 -8.55 -3.71 1.43
C VAL A 69 -10.08 -3.60 1.40
N SER A 70 -10.73 -4.67 0.96
CA SER A 70 -12.18 -4.83 0.99
C SER A 70 -12.67 -5.31 2.36
N SER A 71 -13.95 -5.05 2.69
CA SER A 71 -14.57 -5.51 3.94
C SER A 71 -14.46 -7.01 4.19
N SER A 72 -14.35 -7.83 3.13
CA SER A 72 -14.19 -9.29 3.22
C SER A 72 -12.89 -9.75 3.87
N ARG A 73 -11.86 -8.90 3.96
CA ARG A 73 -10.57 -9.21 4.62
C ARG A 73 -10.48 -8.64 6.04
N ILE A 74 -11.54 -8.01 6.54
CA ILE A 74 -11.54 -7.25 7.79
C ILE A 74 -12.42 -7.95 8.85
N ILE A 75 -11.94 -7.98 10.09
CA ILE A 75 -12.72 -8.34 11.28
C ILE A 75 -12.52 -7.23 12.32
N SER A 76 -13.56 -6.91 13.09
CA SER A 76 -13.44 -5.92 14.17
C SER A 76 -12.50 -6.43 15.26
N LYS A 77 -11.85 -5.51 15.99
CA LYS A 77 -10.94 -5.87 17.08
C LYS A 77 -11.63 -6.73 18.13
N GLU A 78 -12.85 -6.35 18.52
CA GLU A 78 -13.64 -7.08 19.52
C GLU A 78 -13.95 -8.51 19.05
N LEU A 79 -14.36 -8.68 17.78
CA LEU A 79 -14.67 -10.00 17.23
C LEU A 79 -13.46 -10.91 17.14
N TYR A 80 -12.28 -10.36 16.83
CA TYR A 80 -11.04 -11.12 16.77
C TYR A 80 -10.60 -11.57 18.18
N GLU A 81 -10.65 -10.67 19.16
CA GLU A 81 -10.29 -10.97 20.55
C GLU A 81 -11.22 -12.03 21.17
N LEU A 82 -12.52 -11.97 20.87
CA LEU A 82 -13.49 -13.01 21.29
C LEU A 82 -13.23 -14.39 20.65
N GLN A 83 -12.61 -14.45 19.47
CA GLN A 83 -12.25 -15.73 18.83
C GLN A 83 -11.01 -16.35 19.48
N GLU A 84 -10.02 -15.54 19.84
CA GLU A 84 -8.80 -15.98 20.54
C GLU A 84 -9.12 -16.52 21.95
N GLU A 85 -10.03 -15.87 22.68
CA GLU A 85 -10.44 -16.31 24.03
C GLU A 85 -11.13 -17.69 24.03
N ASN A 86 -11.80 -18.07 22.93
CA ASN A 86 -12.43 -19.38 22.78
C ASN A 86 -11.45 -20.51 22.38
N TYR A 87 -10.21 -20.19 21.98
CA TYR A 87 -9.22 -21.16 21.52
C TYR A 87 -7.97 -21.29 22.42
N GLY A 88 -7.80 -20.43 23.44
CA GLY A 88 -6.62 -20.49 24.31
C GLY A 88 -6.83 -19.93 25.71
N GLU A 89 -6.87 -20.82 26.70
CA GLU A 89 -6.45 -20.45 28.06
C GLU A 89 -4.98 -19.98 28.05
N ASN A 90 -4.75 -18.82 28.66
CA ASN A 90 -3.47 -18.32 29.19
C ASN A 90 -2.28 -18.16 28.22
N LYS A 91 -1.95 -16.90 27.90
CA LYS A 91 -0.64 -16.28 28.21
C LYS A 91 -0.55 -14.77 27.85
N ASN A 92 -0.20 -13.99 28.87
CA ASN A 92 0.67 -12.80 28.82
C ASN A 92 0.09 -11.45 28.34
N PHE A 93 -0.78 -10.85 29.15
CA PHE A 93 -1.12 -9.41 29.09
C PHE A 93 -0.16 -8.51 29.91
N GLU A 94 0.99 -9.01 30.36
CA GLU A 94 1.85 -8.27 31.31
C GLU A 94 3.08 -7.55 30.70
N ILE A 95 3.24 -7.52 29.37
CA ILE A 95 4.47 -6.99 28.75
C ILE A 95 4.35 -5.54 28.24
N ILE A 96 3.15 -4.99 28.04
CA ILE A 96 3.00 -3.72 27.31
C ILE A 96 3.08 -2.45 28.19
N ASN A 97 3.01 -2.57 29.52
CA ASN A 97 3.00 -1.38 30.42
C ASN A 97 4.29 -1.15 31.22
N LYS A 98 5.48 -1.44 30.67
CA LYS A 98 6.73 -0.89 31.23
C LYS A 98 6.94 0.53 30.70
N LYS A 99 6.55 1.53 31.50
CA LYS A 99 6.97 2.93 31.30
C LYS A 99 8.50 3.00 31.25
N MET A 100 9.04 3.38 30.11
CA MET A 100 10.48 3.62 29.93
C MET A 100 10.95 4.76 30.82
N THR A 101 12.15 4.62 31.38
CA THR A 101 12.78 5.71 32.13
C THR A 101 13.10 6.89 31.21
N ARG A 102 13.12 8.11 31.75
CA ARG A 102 13.37 9.35 30.99
C ARG A 102 14.67 9.29 30.17
N HIS A 103 15.70 8.62 30.68
CA HIS A 103 16.98 8.43 29.99
C HIS A 103 16.89 7.43 28.82
N GLN A 104 16.19 6.32 29.01
CA GLN A 104 15.98 5.32 27.94
C GLN A 104 15.12 5.90 26.82
N LYS A 105 14.11 6.71 27.15
CA LYS A 105 13.31 7.44 26.15
C LYS A 105 14.18 8.40 25.34
N ARG A 106 15.05 9.18 25.99
CA ARG A 106 15.95 10.10 25.29
C ARG A 106 16.92 9.37 24.34
N LYS A 107 17.54 8.26 24.77
CA LYS A 107 18.40 7.46 23.88
C LYS A 107 17.64 6.84 22.71
N PHE A 108 16.39 6.43 22.92
CA PHE A 108 15.52 5.94 21.85
C PHE A 108 15.24 7.05 20.83
N ASP A 109 14.83 8.23 21.30
CA ASP A 109 14.55 9.38 20.43
C ASP A 109 15.79 9.83 19.63
N GLU A 110 16.99 9.78 20.25
CA GLU A 110 18.28 10.08 19.61
C GLU A 110 18.68 9.04 18.55
N MET A 111 18.43 7.75 18.78
CA MET A 111 18.80 6.67 17.84
C MET A 111 17.83 6.53 16.66
N HIS A 112 16.57 6.95 16.82
CA HIS A 112 15.52 6.76 15.81
C HIS A 112 15.27 7.96 14.90
N HIS A 113 16.07 9.04 14.98
CA HIS A 113 15.82 10.29 14.23
C HIS A 113 14.37 10.74 14.37
N VAL A 114 13.85 10.71 15.61
CA VAL A 114 12.49 11.15 15.88
C VAL A 114 12.42 12.63 15.52
N GLU A 115 11.55 12.96 14.55
CA GLU A 115 11.28 14.32 14.11
C GLU A 115 10.94 15.19 15.33
N LYS A 116 11.45 16.42 15.36
CA LYS A 116 11.28 17.32 16.50
C LYS A 116 9.80 17.47 16.85
N PRO A 117 9.43 17.57 18.14
CA PRO A 117 8.05 17.73 18.53
C PRO A 117 7.47 18.99 17.89
N TYR A 118 6.26 18.84 17.35
CA TYR A 118 5.50 19.85 16.59
C TYR A 118 5.46 21.24 17.24
N SER A 119 5.59 21.31 18.57
CA SER A 119 5.64 22.52 19.37
C SER A 119 6.84 23.43 19.13
N GLU A 120 7.91 22.94 18.50
CA GLU A 120 9.14 23.70 18.23
C GLU A 120 9.24 24.20 16.78
N MET A 121 8.27 23.88 15.93
CA MET A 121 8.22 24.35 14.54
C MET A 121 7.52 25.69 14.43
N ASP A 122 8.04 26.55 13.55
CA ASP A 122 7.32 27.78 13.17
C ASP A 122 5.95 27.41 12.55
N PRO A 123 4.88 28.20 12.81
CA PRO A 123 3.55 27.93 12.28
C PRO A 123 3.48 27.68 10.77
N SER A 124 4.34 28.33 9.98
CA SER A 124 4.37 28.15 8.52
C SER A 124 4.98 26.81 8.10
N THR A 125 6.06 26.39 8.75
CA THR A 125 6.73 25.10 8.57
C THR A 125 5.81 23.96 8.96
N ALA A 126 5.17 24.10 10.12
CA ALA A 126 4.12 23.21 10.60
C ALA A 126 3.00 23.03 9.55
N ALA A 127 2.41 24.13 9.05
CA ALA A 127 1.34 24.03 8.05
C ALA A 127 1.78 23.28 6.78
N LEU A 128 2.99 23.57 6.30
CA LEU A 128 3.56 22.93 5.13
C LEU A 128 3.78 21.43 5.35
N GLU A 129 4.33 21.03 6.51
CA GLU A 129 4.56 19.63 6.85
C GLU A 129 3.27 18.83 7.03
N ARG A 130 2.21 19.41 7.58
CA ARG A 130 0.88 18.76 7.58
C ARG A 130 0.40 18.51 6.17
N GLU A 131 0.49 19.50 5.29
CA GLU A 131 0.07 19.36 3.90
C GLU A 131 0.87 18.26 3.17
N TYR A 132 2.20 18.22 3.38
CA TYR A 132 3.05 17.15 2.85
C TYR A 132 2.67 15.77 3.41
N THR A 133 2.44 15.68 4.72
CA THR A 133 2.07 14.43 5.39
C THR A 133 0.73 13.91 4.88
N GLU A 134 -0.24 14.79 4.68
CA GLU A 134 -1.55 14.46 4.13
C GLU A 134 -1.45 13.98 2.68
N LYS A 135 -0.69 14.68 1.83
CA LYS A 135 -0.46 14.29 0.44
C LYS A 135 0.23 12.93 0.31
N THR A 136 1.24 12.69 1.13
CA THR A 136 2.04 11.45 1.09
C THR A 136 1.41 10.30 1.87
N LYS A 137 0.29 10.54 2.58
CA LYS A 137 -0.32 9.54 3.46
C LYS A 137 -0.84 8.32 2.70
N ILE A 138 -1.34 8.54 1.49
CA ILE A 138 -2.02 7.53 0.68
C ILE A 138 -1.26 7.36 -0.62
N LYS A 139 -0.91 6.11 -0.92
CA LYS A 139 -0.39 5.71 -2.21
C LYS A 139 -1.54 5.23 -3.08
N TYR A 140 -1.84 5.98 -4.14
CA TYR A 140 -2.90 5.61 -5.07
C TYR A 140 -2.38 4.73 -6.22
N ILE A 141 -1.21 5.04 -6.76
CA ILE A 141 -0.56 4.22 -7.80
C ILE A 141 0.04 3.00 -7.13
N ASN A 142 -0.60 1.86 -7.30
CA ASN A 142 -0.17 0.59 -6.72
C ASN A 142 0.85 -0.12 -7.61
N LYS A 143 0.72 0.04 -8.94
CA LYS A 143 1.58 -0.66 -9.90
C LYS A 143 2.09 0.23 -11.02
N VAL A 144 3.30 -0.06 -11.46
CA VAL A 144 3.94 0.54 -12.62
C VAL A 144 4.19 -0.56 -13.64
N VAL A 145 3.69 -0.41 -14.86
CA VAL A 145 4.02 -1.28 -15.99
C VAL A 145 5.16 -0.65 -16.76
N LEU A 146 6.28 -1.35 -16.88
CA LEU A 146 7.49 -0.90 -17.59
C LEU A 146 7.98 -2.02 -18.51
N GLY A 147 7.83 -1.85 -19.81
CA GLY A 147 8.13 -2.90 -20.78
C GLY A 147 7.20 -4.10 -20.55
N ASP A 148 7.80 -5.24 -20.22
CA ASP A 148 7.12 -6.51 -19.92
C ASP A 148 7.07 -6.80 -18.41
N PHE A 149 7.46 -5.83 -17.58
CA PHE A 149 7.45 -5.95 -16.13
C PHE A 149 6.28 -5.18 -15.51
N GLU A 150 5.61 -5.81 -14.54
CA GLU A 150 4.64 -5.18 -13.65
C GLU A 150 5.26 -5.08 -12.26
N ILE A 151 5.39 -3.85 -11.75
CA ILE A 151 6.19 -3.53 -10.57
C ILE A 151 5.29 -2.91 -9.51
N ASP A 152 5.25 -3.49 -8.32
CA ASP A 152 4.55 -2.90 -7.18
C ASP A 152 5.32 -1.67 -6.65
N THR A 153 4.60 -0.58 -6.42
CA THR A 153 5.18 0.66 -5.89
C THR A 153 5.35 0.57 -4.37
N TRP A 154 6.34 1.27 -3.82
CA TRP A 154 6.57 1.29 -2.36
C TRP A 154 6.14 2.59 -1.69
N TYR A 155 6.19 3.71 -2.41
CA TYR A 155 5.96 5.04 -1.85
C TYR A 155 5.05 5.86 -2.76
N TYR A 156 4.47 6.91 -2.20
CA TYR A 156 3.85 7.99 -2.97
C TYR A 156 4.89 8.61 -3.93
N SER A 157 4.43 9.00 -5.11
CA SER A 157 5.21 9.77 -6.08
C SER A 157 4.37 10.94 -6.57
N PRO A 158 4.91 12.18 -6.60
CA PRO A 158 4.18 13.40 -6.97
C PRO A 158 3.96 13.48 -8.48
N TYR A 159 3.22 12.51 -9.03
CA TYR A 159 2.77 12.60 -10.42
C TYR A 159 1.76 13.75 -10.57
N PRO A 160 1.65 14.35 -11.77
CA PRO A 160 0.66 15.39 -12.03
C PRO A 160 -0.75 14.92 -11.63
N LEU A 161 -1.60 15.85 -11.19
CA LEU A 161 -2.96 15.58 -10.65
C LEU A 161 -3.78 14.62 -11.51
N GLU A 162 -3.60 14.71 -12.83
CA GLU A 162 -4.32 13.89 -13.80
C GLU A 162 -3.94 12.40 -13.75
N TYR A 163 -2.81 12.03 -13.14
CA TYR A 163 -2.33 10.66 -12.89
C TYR A 163 -2.30 10.30 -11.39
N GLU A 164 -2.58 11.23 -10.49
CA GLU A 164 -2.34 11.03 -9.06
C GLU A 164 -3.17 9.88 -8.47
N LYS A 165 -4.37 9.64 -8.99
CA LYS A 165 -5.35 8.68 -8.42
C LYS A 165 -5.60 7.42 -9.27
N ILE A 166 -4.70 7.10 -10.21
CA ILE A 166 -4.83 5.88 -11.01
C ILE A 166 -4.14 4.71 -10.30
N PRO A 167 -4.73 3.49 -10.28
CA PRO A 167 -4.13 2.35 -9.60
C PRO A 167 -2.91 1.78 -10.33
N ILE A 168 -2.85 1.95 -11.66
CA ILE A 168 -1.79 1.45 -12.53
C ILE A 168 -1.36 2.57 -13.47
N ILE A 169 -0.05 2.78 -13.62
CA ILE A 169 0.53 3.69 -14.60
C ILE A 169 1.45 2.94 -15.55
N TYR A 170 1.42 3.30 -16.83
CA TYR A 170 2.23 2.66 -17.87
C TYR A 170 3.37 3.57 -18.27
N ILE A 171 4.60 3.08 -18.24
CA ILE A 171 5.81 3.85 -18.55
C ILE A 171 6.55 3.20 -19.72
N CYS A 172 6.91 4.01 -20.71
CA CYS A 172 7.73 3.55 -21.84
C CYS A 172 9.19 3.36 -21.43
N GLU A 173 9.73 2.16 -21.59
CA GLU A 173 11.15 1.84 -21.34
C GLU A 173 12.14 2.67 -22.18
N LYS A 174 11.69 3.25 -23.31
CA LYS A 174 12.56 3.93 -24.28
C LYS A 174 12.62 5.44 -24.08
N CYS A 175 11.51 6.06 -23.70
CA CYS A 175 11.39 7.52 -23.57
C CYS A 175 10.91 7.99 -22.20
N LEU A 176 10.60 7.05 -21.29
CA LEU A 176 10.06 7.29 -19.94
C LEU A 176 8.77 8.10 -19.90
N LYS A 177 8.10 8.28 -21.05
CA LYS A 177 6.74 8.83 -21.10
C LYS A 177 5.81 7.90 -20.34
N TYR A 178 5.05 8.47 -19.42
CA TYR A 178 4.01 7.79 -18.67
C TYR A 178 2.63 8.02 -19.31
N MET A 179 1.75 7.03 -19.18
CA MET A 179 0.41 6.99 -19.79
C MET A 179 -0.58 6.35 -18.80
N LYS A 180 -1.85 6.79 -18.87
CA LYS A 180 -2.92 6.29 -17.99
C LYS A 180 -3.53 4.98 -18.47
N LEU A 181 -3.64 4.84 -19.79
CA LEU A 181 -4.38 3.75 -20.43
C LEU A 181 -3.39 2.81 -21.11
N GLU A 182 -3.66 1.51 -20.98
CA GLU A 182 -2.88 0.47 -21.64
C GLU A 182 -2.89 0.65 -23.17
N GLN A 183 -4.04 0.99 -23.75
CA GLN A 183 -4.18 1.19 -25.19
C GLN A 183 -3.24 2.27 -25.73
N THR A 184 -3.12 3.40 -25.02
CA THR A 184 -2.24 4.50 -25.45
C THR A 184 -0.76 4.13 -25.28
N TYR A 185 -0.44 3.33 -24.25
CA TYR A 185 0.89 2.73 -24.06
C TYR A 185 1.27 1.77 -25.20
N LEU A 186 0.37 0.85 -25.57
CA LEU A 186 0.60 -0.09 -26.67
C LEU A 186 0.78 0.64 -28.00
N TYR A 187 -0.09 1.61 -28.32
CA TYR A 187 0.05 2.44 -29.51
C TYR A 187 1.38 3.21 -29.51
N HIS A 188 1.80 3.75 -28.37
CA HIS A 188 3.08 4.43 -28.22
C HIS A 188 4.26 3.48 -28.45
N ARG A 189 4.26 2.27 -27.88
CA ARG A 189 5.33 1.27 -28.08
C ARG A 189 5.54 0.95 -29.55
N VAL A 190 4.44 0.76 -30.29
CA VAL A 190 4.46 0.43 -31.73
C VAL A 190 4.90 1.63 -32.55
N SER A 191 4.26 2.80 -32.41
CA SER A 191 4.57 4.00 -33.20
C SER A 191 5.99 4.55 -32.94
N PHE A 192 6.48 4.44 -31.69
CA PHE A 192 7.84 4.90 -31.34
C PHE A 192 8.94 4.02 -31.97
N GLN A 193 8.67 2.75 -32.29
CA GLN A 193 9.63 1.92 -33.04
C GLN A 193 9.89 2.45 -34.46
N PHE A 194 8.90 3.09 -35.09
CA PHE A 194 9.04 3.62 -36.45
C PHE A 194 9.78 4.96 -36.51
N ASN A 195 9.74 5.77 -35.44
CA ASN A 195 10.31 7.12 -35.42
C ASN A 195 11.78 7.19 -34.93
N LYS A 196 12.40 6.06 -34.54
CA LYS A 196 13.71 6.05 -33.88
C LYS A 196 14.91 5.88 -34.82
N LYS A 197 14.80 6.28 -36.09
CA LYS A 197 15.95 6.17 -37.02
C LYS A 197 17.02 7.24 -36.85
N ASP A 198 16.78 8.33 -36.12
CA ASP A 198 17.76 9.40 -36.01
C ASP A 198 18.07 9.76 -34.54
N ASN A 199 19.36 9.74 -34.20
CA ASN A 199 20.00 10.46 -33.09
C ASN A 199 20.12 9.80 -31.69
N MET A 200 20.46 8.51 -31.58
CA MET A 200 21.05 7.97 -30.34
C MET A 200 22.57 7.80 -30.50
N ARG A 201 23.36 8.72 -29.95
CA ARG A 201 24.83 8.56 -29.84
C ARG A 201 25.13 7.86 -28.52
N LEU A 202 25.60 6.61 -28.58
CA LEU A 202 26.03 5.85 -27.41
C LEU A 202 27.38 6.42 -26.91
N PHE A 203 27.42 6.91 -25.67
CA PHE A 203 28.64 7.49 -25.07
C PHE A 203 29.42 6.53 -24.17
N TYR A 204 28.84 5.38 -23.79
CA TYR A 204 29.49 4.37 -22.96
C TYR A 204 29.49 3.01 -23.66
N SER A 205 30.52 2.78 -24.48
CA SER A 205 30.94 1.42 -24.88
C SER A 205 32.37 1.08 -24.43
N SER A 206 33.02 1.97 -23.66
CA SER A 206 34.47 1.88 -23.39
C SER A 206 34.86 1.94 -21.90
N TRP A 207 34.01 1.41 -21.01
CA TRP A 207 34.41 1.13 -19.62
C TRP A 207 34.27 -0.36 -19.30
N ALA A 208 35.07 -1.16 -19.99
CA ALA A 208 35.43 -2.51 -19.56
C ALA A 208 36.96 -2.62 -19.54
N PRO A 209 37.64 -2.17 -18.47
CA PRO A 209 39.05 -2.42 -18.34
C PRO A 209 39.25 -3.90 -17.96
N ASN A 210 39.86 -4.64 -18.89
CA ASN A 210 40.60 -5.87 -18.65
C ASN A 210 39.79 -7.08 -18.14
N LEU A 211 39.08 -7.75 -19.07
CA LEU A 211 38.99 -9.21 -19.04
C LEU A 211 39.74 -9.75 -20.26
N HIS A 212 40.68 -10.64 -19.96
CA HIS A 212 41.69 -11.16 -20.84
C HIS A 212 41.12 -11.75 -22.14
N GLY A 213 41.63 -11.22 -23.26
CA GLY A 213 42.02 -11.97 -24.45
C GLY A 213 40.94 -12.75 -25.19
N PHE A 214 40.35 -12.15 -26.22
CA PHE A 214 40.04 -12.85 -27.47
C PHE A 214 40.25 -11.89 -28.65
N LYS A 215 41.26 -12.18 -29.47
CA LYS A 215 41.45 -11.61 -30.80
C LYS A 215 40.30 -12.12 -31.69
N LEU A 216 39.59 -11.22 -32.36
CA LEU A 216 39.00 -11.53 -33.66
C LEU A 216 39.30 -10.37 -34.61
N VAL A 217 39.85 -10.76 -35.74
CA VAL A 217 40.49 -9.96 -36.78
C VAL A 217 39.41 -9.36 -37.67
N HIS A 218 39.58 -8.09 -38.05
CA HIS A 218 38.77 -7.45 -39.08
C HIS A 218 38.98 -8.13 -40.44
N PHE A 219 37.87 -8.44 -41.10
CA PHE A 219 37.72 -8.29 -42.55
C PHE A 219 36.44 -7.50 -42.80
#